data_AF-A0A7S4Q1C0-F1
#
_entry.id   AF-A0A7S4Q1C0-F1
#
_cell.length_a   1.000
_cell.length_b   1.000
_cell.length_c   1.000
_cell.angle_alpha   90.00
_cell.angle_beta   90.00
_cell.angle_gamma   90.00
#
_symmetry.space_group_name_H-M   'P 1'
#
loop_
_entity.id
_entity.type
_entity.pdbx_description
1 polymer ?
#
loop_
_entity_poly.entity_id
_entity_poly.type
_entity_poly.pdbx_seq_one_letter_code
_entity_poly.pdbx_strand_id
1 'polypeptide(L)'
;QHLAIAEFNLGVVAVHVLSGTHPDERFRPWRRVKAPGCGAVATLTVADNDGGERLLLLAASYHDRGWHTQSSVFALNQAGTAFEKHSEVPTVGAHDVEVMSLNGRHFAFFSNDKDERSTRQSSELFEWVGAFPSGRLKSRQKVQTDGAHAAEFFSSADGTRHFLAVANLGDREAGTYRRSSVVYAFDPSASGGEEKMLRPLQKLPTLGATDFLSFTIGGATYLAVSNEQDDARGGDVGSTIWVLRGSGPREDL
;
A
#
# COMPACT_ATOMS: atom_id res chain seq x y z
N GLN A 1 3.12 2.22 -20.71
CA GLN A 1 2.99 1.83 -19.29
C GLN A 1 4.31 2.11 -18.58
N HIS A 2 4.25 2.60 -17.34
CA HIS A 2 5.42 2.83 -16.50
C HIS A 2 5.49 1.73 -15.44
N LEU A 3 6.70 1.28 -15.12
CA LEU A 3 7.00 0.42 -13.97
C LEU A 3 7.90 1.23 -13.04
N ALA A 4 7.48 1.44 -11.80
CA ALA A 4 8.28 2.09 -10.77
C ALA A 4 8.81 1.02 -9.80
N ILE A 5 10.07 1.14 -9.41
CA ILE A 5 10.76 0.23 -8.49
C ILE A 5 11.44 1.08 -7.43
N ALA A 6 11.15 0.84 -6.15
CA ALA A 6 11.88 1.43 -5.04
C ALA A 6 13.24 0.72 -4.88
N GLU A 7 14.33 1.48 -4.97
CA GLU A 7 15.70 0.99 -4.75
C GLU A 7 16.19 1.54 -3.39
N PHE A 8 15.75 0.92 -2.30
CA PHE A 8 15.94 1.41 -0.92
C PHE A 8 17.38 1.82 -0.61
N ASN A 9 18.35 0.94 -0.84
CA ASN A 9 19.77 1.20 -0.55
C ASN A 9 20.38 2.35 -1.36
N LEU A 10 19.75 2.72 -2.49
CA LEU A 10 20.17 3.82 -3.33
C LEU A 10 19.38 5.11 -3.03
N GLY A 11 18.30 5.03 -2.25
CA GLY A 11 17.44 6.17 -1.93
C GLY A 11 16.80 6.76 -3.19
N VAL A 12 16.44 5.91 -4.15
CA VAL A 12 15.82 6.33 -5.40
C VAL A 12 14.62 5.45 -5.75
N VAL A 13 13.72 6.02 -6.55
CA VAL A 13 12.75 5.25 -7.32
C VAL A 13 13.23 5.18 -8.77
N ALA A 14 13.49 3.97 -9.26
CA ALA A 14 13.82 3.72 -10.66
C ALA A 14 12.52 3.52 -11.46
N VAL A 15 12.31 4.34 -12.47
CA VAL A 15 11.16 4.28 -13.36
C VAL A 15 11.60 3.73 -14.71
N HIS A 16 10.89 2.70 -15.17
CA HIS A 16 11.06 2.04 -16.44
C HIS A 16 9.82 2.26 -17.30
N VAL A 17 9.99 2.22 -18.62
CA VAL A 17 8.89 2.35 -19.59
C VAL A 17 8.83 1.09 -20.44
N LEU A 18 7.64 0.54 -20.60
CA LEU A 18 7.40 -0.57 -21.54
C LEU A 18 7.60 -0.05 -22.97
N SER A 19 8.45 -0.71 -23.74
CA SER A 19 8.78 -0.36 -25.12
C SER A 19 8.79 -1.60 -26.01
N GLY A 20 8.54 -1.41 -27.31
CA GLY A 20 8.39 -2.51 -28.27
C GLY A 20 6.93 -2.93 -28.45
N THR A 21 6.76 -3.93 -29.30
CA THR A 21 5.49 -4.58 -29.61
C THR A 21 5.72 -6.08 -29.62
N HIS A 22 4.67 -6.86 -29.40
CA HIS A 22 4.74 -8.31 -29.36
C HIS A 22 5.56 -8.90 -30.51
N PRO A 23 6.55 -9.78 -30.23
CA PRO A 23 6.98 -10.35 -28.94
C PRO A 23 8.15 -9.62 -28.24
N ASP A 24 8.56 -8.45 -28.73
CA ASP A 24 9.77 -7.75 -28.30
C ASP A 24 9.51 -6.67 -27.22
N GLU A 25 8.45 -6.81 -26.43
CA GLU A 25 8.21 -5.89 -25.32
C GLU A 25 9.29 -6.00 -24.25
N ARG A 26 9.84 -4.87 -23.84
CA ARG A 26 10.77 -4.78 -22.69
C ARG A 26 10.60 -3.49 -21.92
N PHE A 27 10.71 -3.58 -20.60
CA PHE A 27 10.89 -2.44 -19.73
C PHE A 27 12.30 -1.88 -19.91
N ARG A 28 12.39 -0.61 -20.29
CA ARG A 28 13.67 0.11 -20.42
C ARG A 28 13.81 1.13 -19.30
N PRO A 29 15.01 1.27 -18.70
CA PRO A 29 15.26 2.34 -17.74
C PRO A 29 14.93 3.69 -18.37
N TRP A 30 14.23 4.54 -17.63
CA TRP A 30 13.82 5.84 -18.12
C TRP A 30 14.27 6.97 -17.19
N ARG A 31 13.93 6.89 -15.90
CA ARG A 31 14.28 7.91 -14.90
C ARG A 31 14.66 7.30 -13.57
N ARG A 32 15.43 8.06 -12.79
CA ARG A 32 15.65 7.82 -11.36
C ARG A 32 15.23 9.07 -10.61
N VAL A 33 14.37 8.89 -9.62
CA VAL A 33 13.84 9.97 -8.79
C VAL A 33 14.45 9.83 -7.41
N LYS A 34 15.11 10.87 -6.90
CA LYS A 34 15.69 10.83 -5.56
C LYS A 34 14.56 10.82 -4.52
N ALA A 35 14.50 9.76 -3.73
CA ALA A 35 13.51 9.53 -2.68
C ALA A 35 14.22 8.84 -1.50
N PRO A 36 14.88 9.61 -0.60
CA PRO A 36 15.63 9.04 0.50
C PRO A 36 14.77 8.13 1.39
N GLY A 37 15.33 6.98 1.74
CA GLY A 37 14.66 5.97 2.56
C GLY A 37 13.49 5.25 1.89
N CYS A 38 13.26 5.43 0.59
CA CYS A 38 12.12 4.82 -0.10
C CYS A 38 12.18 3.28 -0.08
N GLY A 39 11.25 2.64 0.61
CA GLY A 39 11.12 1.17 0.70
C GLY A 39 10.11 0.59 -0.28
N ALA A 40 9.07 1.36 -0.62
CA ALA A 40 8.02 0.96 -1.55
C ALA A 40 7.52 2.16 -2.37
N VAL A 41 6.88 1.86 -3.49
CA VAL A 41 6.33 2.87 -4.40
C VAL A 41 5.01 2.42 -5.00
N ALA A 42 4.07 3.35 -5.06
CA ALA A 42 2.82 3.21 -5.81
C ALA A 42 2.63 4.39 -6.77
N THR A 43 1.77 4.21 -7.77
CA THR A 43 1.40 5.27 -8.71
C THR A 43 -0.09 5.55 -8.70
N LEU A 44 -0.46 6.81 -8.79
CA LEU A 44 -1.85 7.24 -8.78
C LEU A 44 -2.08 8.27 -9.89
N THR A 45 -3.14 8.14 -10.68
CA THR A 45 -3.52 9.17 -11.65
C THR A 45 -4.66 10.01 -11.07
N VAL A 46 -4.50 11.34 -11.06
CA VAL A 46 -5.48 12.28 -10.50
C VAL A 46 -5.90 13.31 -11.54
N ALA A 47 -7.07 13.93 -11.36
CA ALA A 47 -7.52 15.03 -12.21
C ALA A 47 -6.58 16.25 -12.13
N ASP A 48 -6.38 16.90 -13.28
CA ASP A 48 -5.67 18.16 -13.44
C ASP A 48 -6.67 19.30 -13.67
N ASN A 49 -6.40 20.50 -13.13
CA ASN A 49 -7.30 21.65 -13.23
C ASN A 49 -7.57 22.07 -14.69
N ASP A 50 -6.65 21.75 -15.60
CA ASP A 50 -6.79 22.02 -17.04
C ASP A 50 -7.67 20.97 -17.77
N GLY A 51 -8.40 20.13 -17.04
CA GLY A 51 -9.26 19.09 -17.59
C GLY A 51 -8.51 17.83 -18.05
N GLY A 52 -7.22 17.74 -17.74
CA GLY A 52 -6.38 16.57 -18.01
C GLY A 52 -6.22 15.66 -16.79
N GLU A 53 -5.23 14.78 -16.87
CA GLU A 53 -4.82 13.91 -15.78
C GLU A 53 -3.34 14.09 -15.46
N ARG A 54 -2.98 13.81 -14.21
CA ARG A 54 -1.62 13.88 -13.71
C ARG A 54 -1.24 12.56 -13.06
N LEU A 55 -0.18 11.93 -13.57
CA LEU A 55 0.42 10.75 -12.94
C LEU A 55 1.26 11.19 -11.74
N LEU A 56 0.93 10.64 -10.58
CA LEU A 56 1.64 10.78 -9.33
C LEU A 56 2.42 9.50 -9.01
N LEU A 57 3.53 9.68 -8.31
CA LEU A 57 4.37 8.62 -7.77
C LEU A 57 4.51 8.85 -6.27
N LEU A 58 4.05 7.90 -5.48
CA LEU A 58 4.04 7.94 -4.02
C LEU A 58 5.14 7.01 -3.52
N ALA A 59 6.14 7.56 -2.84
CA ALA A 59 7.29 6.84 -2.32
C ALA A 59 7.20 6.76 -0.78
N ALA A 60 6.95 5.56 -0.25
CA ALA A 60 6.94 5.29 1.19
C ALA A 60 8.37 5.31 1.73
N SER A 61 8.64 6.16 2.73
CA SER A 61 9.98 6.28 3.32
C SER A 61 10.10 5.44 4.59
N TYR A 62 10.83 4.32 4.50
CA TYR A 62 11.07 3.38 5.58
C TYR A 62 12.08 3.90 6.60
N HIS A 63 13.21 4.44 6.14
CA HIS A 63 14.22 5.00 7.03
C HIS A 63 15.12 5.97 6.28
N ASP A 64 15.24 7.21 6.77
CA ASP A 64 16.19 8.20 6.25
C ASP A 64 17.16 8.63 7.36
N ARG A 65 16.86 9.75 8.05
CA ARG A 65 17.66 10.25 9.18
C ARG A 65 17.22 9.67 10.55
N GLY A 66 16.30 8.71 10.52
CA GLY A 66 15.60 8.13 11.65
C GLY A 66 14.27 7.54 11.21
N TRP A 67 13.44 7.13 12.17
CA TRP A 67 12.18 6.45 11.89
C TRP A 67 11.00 7.40 11.72
N HIS A 68 11.09 8.65 12.19
CA HIS A 68 10.14 9.69 11.84
C HIS A 68 10.44 10.24 10.43
N THR A 69 9.83 9.63 9.43
CA THR A 69 10.14 9.85 8.02
C THR A 69 9.14 10.76 7.32
N GLN A 70 9.49 11.18 6.10
CA GLN A 70 8.63 11.98 5.22
C GLN A 70 8.46 11.22 3.90
N SER A 71 7.33 10.54 3.73
CA SER A 71 6.99 9.88 2.47
C SER A 71 6.70 10.92 1.39
N SER A 72 7.26 10.75 0.20
CA SER A 72 7.26 11.78 -0.84
C SER A 72 6.25 11.49 -1.95
N VAL A 73 5.53 12.52 -2.38
CA VAL A 73 4.67 12.49 -3.56
C VAL A 73 5.34 13.30 -4.66
N PHE A 74 5.53 12.68 -5.81
CA PHE A 74 6.04 13.31 -7.03
C PHE A 74 4.94 13.34 -8.09
N ALA A 75 5.00 14.33 -8.99
CA ALA A 75 4.10 14.43 -10.12
C ALA A 75 4.91 14.43 -11.42
N LEU A 76 4.43 13.69 -12.43
CA LEU A 76 5.00 13.75 -13.77
C LEU A 76 4.72 15.12 -14.38
N ASN A 77 5.75 15.87 -14.76
CA ASN A 77 5.57 17.21 -15.32
C ASN A 77 4.76 17.21 -16.62
N GLN A 78 4.26 18.38 -17.03
CA GLN A 78 3.39 18.50 -18.21
C GLN A 78 4.06 18.01 -19.51
N ALA A 79 5.38 18.15 -19.62
CA ALA A 79 6.14 17.65 -20.75
C ALA A 79 6.27 16.10 -20.77
N GLY A 80 5.91 15.41 -19.69
CA GLY A 80 6.06 13.96 -19.57
C GLY A 80 7.52 13.52 -19.51
N THR A 81 8.44 14.38 -19.05
CA THR A 81 9.89 14.16 -19.11
C THR A 81 10.55 13.93 -17.76
N ALA A 82 9.93 14.33 -16.66
CA ALA A 82 10.49 14.19 -15.31
C ALA A 82 9.39 14.13 -14.24
N PHE A 83 9.68 13.40 -13.17
CA PHE A 83 8.90 13.48 -11.93
C PHE A 83 9.48 14.58 -11.04
N GLU A 84 8.63 15.50 -10.63
CA GLU A 84 8.97 16.64 -9.79
C GLU A 84 8.30 16.49 -8.42
N LYS A 85 9.00 16.86 -7.35
CA LYS A 85 8.46 16.72 -6.00
C LYS A 85 7.27 17.66 -5.83
N HIS A 86 6.15 17.10 -5.42
CA HIS A 86 4.90 17.83 -5.26
C HIS A 86 4.58 18.10 -3.78
N SER A 87 4.63 17.07 -2.95
CA SER A 87 4.31 17.18 -1.51
C SER A 87 4.97 16.06 -0.71
N GLU A 88 4.84 16.13 0.61
CA GLU A 88 5.24 15.07 1.54
C GLU A 88 4.09 14.72 2.48
N VAL A 89 4.13 13.50 3.01
CA VAL A 89 3.25 12.97 4.04
C VAL A 89 4.14 12.55 5.22
N PRO A 90 3.91 13.08 6.44
CA PRO A 90 4.59 12.59 7.63
C PRO A 90 4.24 11.13 7.89
N THR A 91 5.26 10.30 8.06
CA THR A 91 5.14 8.86 8.28
C THR A 91 6.06 8.41 9.42
N VAL A 92 5.89 7.17 9.87
CA VAL A 92 6.72 6.57 10.92
C VAL A 92 7.19 5.21 10.40
N GLY A 93 8.39 5.21 9.83
CA GLY A 93 8.99 4.05 9.20
C GLY A 93 8.07 3.41 8.17
N ALA A 94 7.52 4.19 7.25
CA ALA A 94 6.57 3.68 6.26
C ALA A 94 7.24 2.64 5.36
N HIS A 95 6.93 1.38 5.60
CA HIS A 95 7.49 0.26 4.85
C HIS A 95 6.82 0.13 3.49
N ASP A 96 5.53 0.47 3.42
CA ASP A 96 4.73 0.31 2.22
C ASP A 96 3.73 1.46 2.01
N VAL A 97 3.34 1.65 0.74
CA VAL A 97 2.22 2.50 0.32
C VAL A 97 1.39 1.78 -0.73
N GLU A 98 0.12 1.54 -0.41
CA GLU A 98 -0.83 0.89 -1.32
C GLU A 98 -1.91 1.90 -1.76
N VAL A 99 -2.41 1.78 -2.99
CA VAL A 99 -3.34 2.77 -3.56
C VAL A 99 -4.58 2.12 -4.16
N MET A 100 -5.71 2.82 -4.06
CA MET A 100 -6.95 2.38 -4.71
C MET A 100 -7.73 3.58 -5.24
N SER A 101 -8.28 3.45 -6.44
CA SER A 101 -9.17 4.44 -7.04
C SER A 101 -10.55 3.84 -7.25
N LEU A 102 -11.57 4.47 -6.68
CA LEU A 102 -12.97 4.05 -6.76
C LEU A 102 -13.86 5.26 -7.02
N ASN A 103 -14.69 5.20 -8.04
CA ASN A 103 -15.71 6.21 -8.34
C ASN A 103 -15.15 7.65 -8.39
N GLY A 104 -13.99 7.84 -9.03
CA GLY A 104 -13.32 9.14 -9.16
C GLY A 104 -12.64 9.65 -7.89
N ARG A 105 -12.57 8.83 -6.84
CA ARG A 105 -11.85 9.13 -5.59
C ARG A 105 -10.61 8.26 -5.51
N HIS A 106 -9.57 8.81 -4.92
CA HIS A 106 -8.25 8.20 -4.92
C HIS A 106 -7.71 8.14 -3.50
N PHE A 107 -7.32 6.94 -3.09
CA PHE A 107 -6.89 6.64 -1.73
C PHE A 107 -5.47 6.10 -1.72
N ALA A 108 -4.74 6.39 -0.65
CA ALA A 108 -3.42 5.84 -0.38
C ALA A 108 -3.37 5.41 1.09
N PHE A 109 -2.82 4.24 1.37
CA PHE A 109 -2.62 3.75 2.72
C PHE A 109 -1.14 3.58 2.98
N PHE A 110 -0.61 4.27 4.00
CA PHE A 110 0.79 4.13 4.39
C PHE A 110 0.90 3.17 5.59
N SER A 111 1.68 2.10 5.40
CA SER A 111 1.96 1.07 6.38
C SER A 111 3.17 1.46 7.22
N ASN A 112 2.92 1.96 8.43
CA ASN A 112 3.95 2.42 9.36
C ASN A 112 4.49 1.23 10.19
N ASP A 113 5.78 0.93 10.04
CA ASP A 113 6.42 -0.23 10.68
C ASP A 113 6.77 0.07 12.14
N LYS A 114 7.68 1.01 12.38
CA LYS A 114 8.24 1.26 13.72
C LYS A 114 8.86 2.64 13.89
N ASP A 115 9.04 3.02 15.15
CA ASP A 115 9.91 4.12 15.58
C ASP A 115 11.11 3.59 16.38
N GLU A 116 11.87 4.48 17.05
CA GLU A 116 13.00 4.10 17.90
C GLU A 116 12.60 3.28 19.15
N ARG A 117 11.31 3.12 19.43
CA ARG A 117 10.79 2.56 20.70
C ARG A 117 9.88 1.36 20.50
N SER A 118 9.10 1.31 19.41
CA SER A 118 8.09 0.28 19.22
C SER A 118 7.68 0.09 17.77
N THR A 119 7.25 -1.13 17.46
CA THR A 119 6.54 -1.50 16.22
C THR A 119 5.05 -1.21 16.27
N ARG A 120 4.51 -0.84 17.45
CA ARG A 120 3.10 -0.46 17.59
C ARG A 120 2.87 0.96 17.10
N GLN A 121 2.48 1.06 15.84
CA GLN A 121 2.33 2.33 15.14
C GLN A 121 0.89 2.58 14.69
N SER A 122 0.65 3.79 14.21
CA SER A 122 -0.61 4.15 13.55
C SER A 122 -0.38 4.23 12.05
N SER A 123 -0.80 3.20 11.32
CA SER A 123 -0.89 3.26 9.85
C SER A 123 -2.10 4.09 9.42
N GLU A 124 -2.05 4.70 8.24
CA GLU A 124 -2.95 5.82 7.94
C GLU A 124 -3.49 5.79 6.51
N LEU A 125 -4.81 5.91 6.40
CA LEU A 125 -5.55 6.09 5.16
C LEU A 125 -5.63 7.58 4.82
N PHE A 126 -5.23 7.90 3.61
CA PHE A 126 -5.35 9.22 3.00
C PHE A 126 -6.27 9.16 1.78
N GLU A 127 -6.89 10.29 1.48
CA GLU A 127 -7.59 10.54 0.22
C GLU A 127 -6.94 11.73 -0.48
N TRP A 128 -6.74 11.63 -1.80
CA TRP A 128 -6.38 12.79 -2.60
C TRP A 128 -7.60 13.72 -2.76
N VAL A 129 -7.48 14.95 -2.29
CA VAL A 129 -8.55 15.96 -2.32
C VAL A 129 -8.12 17.14 -3.16
N GLY A 130 -8.96 17.55 -4.11
CA GLY A 130 -8.70 18.63 -5.08
C GLY A 130 -8.06 18.10 -6.37
N ALA A 131 -7.88 18.99 -7.34
CA ALA A 131 -7.20 18.66 -8.61
C ALA A 131 -5.77 19.21 -8.61
N PHE A 132 -4.89 18.57 -9.38
CA PHE A 132 -3.52 19.04 -9.57
C PHE A 132 -3.51 20.46 -10.15
N PRO A 133 -2.57 21.36 -9.76
CA PRO A 133 -1.43 21.16 -8.85
C PRO A 133 -1.71 21.46 -7.36
N SER A 134 -2.94 21.84 -6.99
CA SER A 134 -3.28 22.23 -5.61
C SER A 134 -3.81 21.07 -4.76
N GLY A 135 -4.21 19.96 -5.37
CA GLY A 135 -4.70 18.79 -4.67
C GLY A 135 -3.67 18.18 -3.73
N ARG A 136 -4.11 17.56 -2.63
CA ARG A 136 -3.22 17.00 -1.60
C ARG A 136 -3.80 15.71 -1.02
N LEU A 137 -2.93 14.84 -0.51
CA LEU A 137 -3.34 13.73 0.35
C LEU A 137 -3.81 14.29 1.69
N LYS A 138 -5.07 14.04 2.03
CA LYS A 138 -5.70 14.41 3.30
C LYS A 138 -5.95 13.15 4.12
N SER A 139 -5.47 13.15 5.37
CA SER A 139 -5.74 12.08 6.32
C SER A 139 -7.24 11.88 6.50
N ARG A 140 -7.68 10.61 6.43
CA ARG A 140 -9.07 10.20 6.64
C ARG A 140 -9.21 9.35 7.89
N GLN A 141 -8.26 8.44 8.12
CA GLN A 141 -8.36 7.52 9.24
C GLN A 141 -7.01 6.93 9.61
N LYS A 142 -6.72 6.87 10.91
CA LYS A 142 -5.62 6.09 11.48
C LYS A 142 -6.12 4.75 12.01
N VAL A 143 -5.33 3.71 11.85
CA VAL A 143 -5.56 2.39 12.43
C VAL A 143 -4.31 1.91 13.15
N GLN A 144 -4.49 1.26 14.30
CA GLN A 144 -3.36 0.70 15.06
C GLN A 144 -2.84 -0.55 14.35
N THR A 145 -1.52 -0.62 14.18
CA THR A 145 -0.79 -1.72 13.55
C THR A 145 0.40 -2.14 14.41
N ASP A 146 0.99 -3.29 14.12
CA ASP A 146 2.17 -3.80 14.84
C ASP A 146 3.19 -4.31 13.81
N GLY A 147 4.14 -3.46 13.46
CA GLY A 147 5.14 -3.72 12.42
C GLY A 147 4.52 -3.83 11.02
N ALA A 148 3.69 -2.85 10.62
CA ALA A 148 2.98 -2.93 9.34
C ALA A 148 3.97 -2.91 8.17
N HIS A 149 4.10 -4.04 7.48
CA HIS A 149 5.03 -4.18 6.35
C HIS A 149 4.39 -3.94 5.00
N ALA A 150 3.09 -4.21 4.88
CA ALA A 150 2.36 -4.06 3.63
C ALA A 150 0.87 -3.85 3.87
N ALA A 151 0.19 -3.31 2.87
CA ALA A 151 -1.24 -3.37 2.77
C ALA A 151 -1.68 -3.76 1.36
N GLU A 152 -2.88 -4.34 1.25
CA GLU A 152 -3.47 -4.71 -0.04
C GLU A 152 -4.92 -4.21 -0.08
N PHE A 153 -5.21 -3.31 -1.01
CA PHE A 153 -6.59 -2.96 -1.33
C PHE A 153 -7.17 -3.98 -2.31
N PHE A 154 -8.36 -4.49 -2.04
CA PHE A 154 -9.00 -5.45 -2.93
C PHE A 154 -10.51 -5.35 -2.92
N SER A 155 -11.13 -5.89 -3.96
CA SER A 155 -12.60 -5.96 -4.09
C SER A 155 -13.06 -7.40 -4.18
N SER A 156 -14.31 -7.67 -3.78
CA SER A 156 -14.96 -8.93 -4.11
C SER A 156 -15.07 -9.10 -5.64
N ALA A 157 -15.21 -10.34 -6.10
CA ALA A 157 -15.21 -10.68 -7.52
C ALA A 157 -16.34 -10.00 -8.33
N ASP A 158 -17.45 -9.65 -7.68
CA ASP A 158 -18.56 -8.88 -8.25
C ASP A 158 -18.33 -7.35 -8.22
N GLY A 159 -17.23 -6.89 -7.62
CA GLY A 159 -16.85 -5.49 -7.48
C GLY A 159 -17.70 -4.70 -6.46
N THR A 160 -18.58 -5.34 -5.69
CA THR A 160 -19.56 -4.63 -4.84
C THR A 160 -19.06 -4.32 -3.43
N ARG A 161 -18.06 -5.05 -2.96
CA ARG A 161 -17.46 -4.87 -1.62
C ARG A 161 -15.97 -4.61 -1.77
N HIS A 162 -15.46 -3.69 -0.96
CA HIS A 162 -14.06 -3.31 -0.95
C HIS A 162 -13.45 -3.56 0.43
N PHE A 163 -12.15 -3.84 0.43
CA PHE A 163 -11.42 -4.25 1.62
C PHE A 163 -10.01 -3.69 1.59
N LEU A 164 -9.42 -3.63 2.77
CA LEU A 164 -7.99 -3.38 2.97
C LEU A 164 -7.46 -4.46 3.92
N ALA A 165 -6.49 -5.26 3.47
CA ALA A 165 -5.72 -6.13 4.34
C ALA A 165 -4.43 -5.42 4.78
N VAL A 166 -4.06 -5.53 6.05
CA VAL A 166 -2.79 -4.97 6.58
C VAL A 166 -1.95 -6.10 7.16
N ALA A 167 -0.75 -6.26 6.62
CA ALA A 167 0.24 -7.26 7.03
C ALA A 167 1.01 -6.75 8.26
N ASN A 168 0.77 -7.39 9.40
CA ASN A 168 1.51 -7.10 10.64
C ASN A 168 2.65 -8.10 10.80
N LEU A 169 3.89 -7.61 10.70
CA LEU A 169 5.09 -8.41 10.92
C LEU A 169 5.37 -8.63 12.41
N GLY A 170 5.06 -7.63 13.25
CA GLY A 170 5.50 -7.60 14.65
C GLY A 170 6.89 -7.01 14.80
N ASP A 171 7.69 -7.60 15.69
CA ASP A 171 8.97 -7.03 16.11
C ASP A 171 10.12 -7.98 15.81
N ARG A 172 10.86 -7.65 14.75
CA ARG A 172 12.06 -8.37 14.29
C ARG A 172 13.20 -8.28 15.30
N GLU A 173 13.32 -7.18 16.06
CA GLU A 173 14.38 -7.00 17.05
C GLU A 173 14.10 -7.83 18.31
N ALA A 174 12.84 -7.86 18.76
CA ALA A 174 12.42 -8.70 19.88
C ALA A 174 12.21 -10.18 19.49
N GLY A 175 12.26 -10.53 18.20
CA GLY A 175 11.99 -11.87 17.71
C GLY A 175 10.54 -12.32 17.89
N THR A 176 9.58 -11.39 17.80
CA THR A 176 8.15 -11.67 18.02
C THR A 176 7.33 -11.38 16.77
N TYR A 177 6.95 -12.44 16.06
CA TYR A 177 6.33 -12.45 14.74
C TYR A 177 4.90 -12.96 14.72
N ARG A 178 4.46 -13.69 15.75
CA ARG A 178 3.06 -14.11 15.91
C ARG A 178 2.19 -12.89 16.18
N ARG A 179 1.72 -12.28 15.11
CA ARG A 179 0.82 -11.13 15.10
C ARG A 179 -0.34 -11.43 14.18
N SER A 180 -1.54 -11.06 14.61
CA SER A 180 -2.67 -11.12 13.72
C SER A 180 -2.60 -9.96 12.74
N SER A 181 -2.63 -10.27 11.46
CA SER A 181 -2.95 -9.31 10.42
C SER A 181 -4.46 -8.99 10.44
N VAL A 182 -4.86 -7.87 9.87
CA VAL A 182 -6.25 -7.39 9.97
C VAL A 182 -6.79 -7.10 8.58
N VAL A 183 -7.98 -7.63 8.29
CA VAL A 183 -8.78 -7.23 7.13
C VAL A 183 -9.83 -6.24 7.61
N TYR A 184 -9.91 -5.09 6.94
CA TYR A 184 -10.93 -4.07 7.13
C TYR A 184 -11.92 -4.13 5.98
N ALA A 185 -13.22 -4.01 6.29
CA ALA A 185 -14.19 -3.59 5.30
C ALA A 185 -13.91 -2.11 4.97
N PHE A 186 -13.73 -1.81 3.69
CA PHE A 186 -13.47 -0.47 3.19
C PHE A 186 -14.73 0.09 2.55
N ASP A 187 -15.28 1.14 3.17
CA ASP A 187 -16.39 1.90 2.63
C ASP A 187 -15.87 3.27 2.19
N PRO A 188 -15.59 3.47 0.90
CA PRO A 188 -15.09 4.74 0.43
C PRO A 188 -16.15 5.83 0.64
N SER A 189 -17.44 5.53 0.63
CA SER A 189 -18.53 6.52 0.73
C SER A 189 -18.68 7.17 2.10
N ALA A 190 -18.16 6.53 3.15
CA ALA A 190 -18.17 7.06 4.50
C ALA A 190 -17.49 8.44 4.57
N SER A 191 -18.13 9.39 5.26
CA SER A 191 -17.70 10.80 5.31
C SER A 191 -16.57 11.09 6.31
N GLY A 192 -16.16 10.09 7.10
CA GLY A 192 -15.22 10.22 8.21
C GLY A 192 -15.91 10.77 9.47
N GLY A 193 -15.32 10.52 10.64
CA GLY A 193 -15.94 10.85 11.93
C GLY A 193 -16.58 9.63 12.59
N GLU A 194 -17.89 9.69 12.91
CA GLU A 194 -18.61 8.54 13.47
C GLU A 194 -18.71 7.37 12.46
N GLU A 195 -18.80 7.68 11.16
CA GLU A 195 -18.72 6.70 10.07
C GLU A 195 -17.26 6.50 9.65
N LYS A 196 -16.73 5.31 9.95
CA LYS A 196 -15.36 4.91 9.62
C LYS A 196 -15.30 4.30 8.22
N MET A 197 -14.38 4.80 7.40
CA MET A 197 -14.06 4.20 6.09
C MET A 197 -13.48 2.80 6.23
N LEU A 198 -12.63 2.58 7.24
CA LEU A 198 -12.06 1.27 7.57
C LEU A 198 -12.70 0.73 8.84
N ARG A 199 -13.47 -0.36 8.70
CA ARG A 199 -14.08 -1.09 9.81
C ARG A 199 -13.41 -2.45 9.95
N PRO A 200 -12.79 -2.79 11.09
CA PRO A 200 -12.19 -4.11 11.27
C PRO A 200 -13.22 -5.20 11.00
N LEU A 201 -12.92 -6.08 10.06
CA LEU A 201 -13.80 -7.19 9.67
C LEU A 201 -13.32 -8.50 10.28
N GLN A 202 -12.03 -8.78 10.16
CA GLN A 202 -11.46 -10.05 10.59
C GLN A 202 -9.99 -9.90 10.99
N LYS A 203 -9.57 -10.63 12.04
CA LYS A 203 -8.16 -10.88 12.33
C LYS A 203 -7.75 -12.20 11.70
N LEU A 204 -6.66 -12.20 10.95
CA LEU A 204 -6.06 -13.37 10.34
C LEU A 204 -4.82 -13.78 11.15
N PRO A 205 -4.70 -15.05 11.58
CA PRO A 205 -3.50 -15.52 12.24
C PRO A 205 -2.35 -15.58 11.23
N THR A 206 -1.31 -14.77 11.44
CA THR A 206 -0.14 -14.69 10.59
C THR A 206 1.15 -14.81 11.40
N LEU A 207 2.26 -15.09 10.71
CA LEU A 207 3.57 -15.35 11.28
C LEU A 207 4.59 -14.43 10.58
N GLY A 208 4.75 -13.21 11.11
CA GLY A 208 5.61 -12.20 10.49
C GLY A 208 5.13 -11.87 9.08
N ALA A 209 3.89 -11.40 8.93
CA ALA A 209 3.34 -11.12 7.61
C ALA A 209 4.11 -10.00 6.92
N THR A 210 4.64 -10.25 5.72
CA THR A 210 5.42 -9.28 4.96
C THR A 210 4.64 -8.66 3.81
N ASP A 211 3.66 -9.37 3.26
CA ASP A 211 2.87 -8.91 2.12
C ASP A 211 1.49 -9.58 2.06
N PHE A 212 0.54 -8.92 1.42
CA PHE A 212 -0.72 -9.48 0.99
C PHE A 212 -0.91 -9.28 -0.51
N LEU A 213 -1.51 -10.27 -1.18
CA LEU A 213 -1.91 -10.14 -2.58
C LEU A 213 -3.31 -10.70 -2.78
N SER A 214 -4.17 -9.94 -3.43
CA SER A 214 -5.49 -10.42 -3.84
C SER A 214 -5.50 -10.92 -5.28
N PHE A 215 -6.32 -11.94 -5.55
CA PHE A 215 -6.57 -12.41 -6.91
C PHE A 215 -7.94 -13.07 -7.01
N THR A 216 -8.46 -13.21 -8.23
CA THR A 216 -9.76 -13.84 -8.49
C THR A 216 -9.63 -15.01 -9.44
N ILE A 217 -10.23 -16.15 -9.10
CA ILE A 217 -10.32 -17.34 -9.95
C ILE A 217 -11.74 -17.87 -9.89
N GLY A 218 -12.36 -18.12 -11.05
CA GLY A 218 -13.69 -18.73 -11.13
C GLY A 218 -14.78 -17.96 -10.38
N GLY A 219 -14.70 -16.62 -10.32
CA GLY A 219 -15.67 -15.79 -9.60
C GLY A 219 -15.50 -15.75 -8.08
N ALA A 220 -14.45 -16.36 -7.53
CA ALA A 220 -14.10 -16.27 -6.11
C ALA A 220 -12.86 -15.38 -5.91
N THR A 221 -12.89 -14.52 -4.90
CA THR A 221 -11.75 -13.69 -4.49
C THR A 221 -10.92 -14.43 -3.45
N TYR A 222 -9.61 -14.44 -3.64
CA TYR A 222 -8.63 -15.01 -2.74
C TYR A 222 -7.70 -13.93 -2.22
N LEU A 223 -7.15 -14.15 -1.03
CA LEU A 223 -6.17 -13.31 -0.40
C LEU A 223 -5.01 -14.20 0.05
N ALA A 224 -3.83 -14.01 -0.54
CA ALA A 224 -2.60 -14.68 -0.14
C ALA A 224 -1.80 -13.78 0.80
N VAL A 225 -1.16 -14.37 1.81
CA VAL A 225 -0.15 -13.70 2.64
C VAL A 225 1.19 -14.38 2.50
N SER A 226 2.28 -13.62 2.48
CA SER A 226 3.62 -14.12 2.73
C SER A 226 3.95 -14.02 4.22
N ASN A 227 4.30 -15.15 4.83
CA ASN A 227 4.77 -15.22 6.21
C ASN A 227 6.30 -15.34 6.21
N GLU A 228 6.97 -14.59 7.07
CA GLU A 228 8.43 -14.63 7.17
C GLU A 228 8.91 -15.60 8.25
N GLN A 229 8.34 -15.52 9.44
CA GLN A 229 8.94 -16.14 10.63
C GLN A 229 7.92 -16.47 11.71
N ASP A 230 8.13 -17.58 12.40
CA ASP A 230 7.43 -17.97 13.62
C ASP A 230 8.35 -17.74 14.84
N ASP A 231 7.78 -17.28 15.95
CA ASP A 231 8.50 -16.98 17.20
C ASP A 231 9.39 -18.14 17.69
N ALA A 232 8.92 -19.38 17.55
CA ALA A 232 9.59 -20.55 18.11
C ALA A 232 10.37 -21.35 17.06
N ARG A 233 9.83 -21.45 15.84
CA ARG A 233 10.40 -22.29 14.79
C ARG A 233 11.42 -21.57 13.90
N GLY A 234 11.44 -20.23 13.92
CA GLY A 234 12.22 -19.45 12.98
C GLY A 234 11.54 -19.35 11.61
N GLY A 235 12.33 -19.23 10.54
CA GLY A 235 11.85 -19.17 9.17
C GLY A 235 11.28 -20.49 8.65
N ASP A 236 11.16 -20.63 7.32
CA ASP A 236 10.51 -21.78 6.66
C ASP A 236 9.07 -22.00 7.12
N VAL A 237 8.32 -20.90 7.16
CA VAL A 237 6.89 -20.89 7.47
C VAL A 237 6.07 -20.80 6.19
N GLY A 238 4.97 -21.55 6.14
CA GLY A 238 4.10 -21.54 4.97
C GLY A 238 3.35 -20.21 4.81
N SER A 239 3.28 -19.73 3.58
CA SER A 239 2.29 -18.75 3.15
C SER A 239 0.88 -19.36 3.23
N THR A 240 -0.13 -18.51 3.44
CA THR A 240 -1.53 -18.94 3.55
C THR A 240 -2.36 -18.24 2.49
N ILE A 241 -3.32 -18.97 1.90
CA ILE A 241 -4.33 -18.40 1.01
C ILE A 241 -5.70 -18.57 1.67
N TRP A 242 -6.42 -17.46 1.81
CA TRP A 242 -7.82 -17.45 2.23
C TRP A 242 -8.73 -17.18 1.04
N VAL A 243 -9.97 -17.65 1.13
CA VAL A 243 -11.03 -17.34 0.16
C VAL A 243 -12.05 -16.43 0.83
N LEU A 244 -12.41 -15.33 0.17
CA LEU A 244 -13.48 -14.44 0.59
C LEU A 244 -14.81 -15.14 0.35
N ARG A 245 -15.44 -15.61 1.43
CA ARG A 245 -16.80 -16.15 1.36
C ARG A 245 -17.82 -15.04 1.61
N GLY A 246 -18.94 -15.08 0.89
CA GLY A 246 -20.12 -14.28 1.24
C GLY A 246 -20.70 -14.74 2.58
N SER A 247 -21.62 -13.96 3.15
CA SER A 247 -22.40 -14.34 4.34
C SER A 247 -23.44 -15.44 4.10
N GLY A 248 -23.38 -16.13 2.95
CA GLY A 248 -24.24 -17.28 2.65
C GLY A 248 -23.85 -18.51 3.48
N PRO A 249 -24.78 -19.45 3.69
CA PRO A 249 -24.50 -20.68 4.43
C PRO A 249 -23.31 -21.42 3.81
N ARG A 250 -22.53 -22.11 4.65
CA ARG A 250 -21.44 -22.97 4.18
C ARG A 250 -22.03 -24.04 3.27
N GLU A 251 -21.72 -23.98 1.99
CA GLU A 251 -21.71 -25.18 1.17
C GLU A 251 -20.36 -25.85 1.44
N ASP A 252 -20.41 -26.88 2.27
CA ASP A 252 -19.30 -27.75 2.55
C ASP A 252 -18.97 -28.51 1.25
N LEU A 253 -17.73 -28.34 0.76
CA LEU A 253 -17.13 -29.21 -0.26
C LEU A 253 -16.34 -30.31 0.45
#